data_AF-A0A1D2QXV1-F1
#
_entry.id   AF-A0A1D2QXV1-F1
#
_cell.length_a   1.000
_cell.length_b   1.000
_cell.length_c   1.000
_cell.angle_alpha   90.00
_cell.angle_beta   90.00
_cell.angle_gamma   90.00
#
_symmetry.space_group_name_H-M   'P 1'
#
loop_
_entity.id
_entity.type
_entity.pdbx_description
1 polymer ?
#
loop_
_entity_poly.entity_id
_entity_poly.type
_entity_poly.pdbx_seq_one_letter_code
_entity_poly.pdbx_strand_id
1 'polypeptide(L)'
;MNTQSLSIQEYYLWKKKGVETRYPWQRQYINWEFLNYEQKRINELKEWLTEFKKAGINTPLDSVSFYVVPLELTSSWKASIADYGNYNYVGLSALFNSPQVLLIGIFPYTIKQPQEYRLINIKKSKRGNLFNRRLNQTLPILNIEDWNYLRSDWIYSDVPYEKKIVYKLFKENLGYDKQTSLSFQSPIISAPYVDGSVGGISLSSLTSDRVSAQELLKTIELMVPPEYRPLTSPKSAYMGHKFEYSKGIKFHLAERPYFDNNILSTIYGKRYSELDREILERHTFNGEFSIFSTLGPGAGNVTQIWKDLLKNFAATEITLPQDLDELIEAGVYLAPLKSVINEDLWIQVVHSHQYMPGLNTDVDNEFIKITDLLKEDFDMLLSDVHKREESREYLVRSMLHQSKYNLKRVAQSFARADEKDKLDGDYFKKARNLLVDNFTGFINHPEFHTIKSIMKKRKENVRYSIVQTEIINNPYSSTAEIFESVKSTKYFKDIYDLQDFLDWLHKKGYVIVNIDKKYRWV
;
A
#
# COMPACT_ATOMS: atom_id res chain seq x y z
N MET A 1 -5.98 -10.42 7.29
CA MET A 1 -6.44 -9.03 7.52
C MET A 1 -7.56 -9.01 8.55
N ASN A 2 -7.35 -8.35 9.70
CA ASN A 2 -8.38 -8.10 10.69
C ASN A 2 -9.02 -6.75 10.28
N THR A 3 -10.07 -6.78 9.45
CA THR A 3 -10.65 -5.55 8.89
C THR A 3 -11.42 -4.81 9.97
N GLN A 4 -10.78 -3.84 10.62
CA GLN A 4 -11.51 -2.80 11.33
C GLN A 4 -12.38 -2.06 10.31
N SER A 5 -13.68 -1.97 10.55
CA SER A 5 -14.58 -1.16 9.74
C SER A 5 -14.65 0.25 10.33
N LEU A 6 -14.49 1.27 9.50
CA LEU A 6 -14.68 2.65 9.93
C LEU A 6 -16.13 2.93 10.31
N SER A 7 -16.34 3.91 11.19
CA SER A 7 -17.66 4.51 11.32
C SER A 7 -18.01 5.26 10.03
N ILE A 8 -19.31 5.50 9.81
CA ILE A 8 -19.75 6.19 8.60
C ILE A 8 -19.24 7.63 8.52
N GLN A 9 -19.04 8.27 9.69
CA GLN A 9 -18.52 9.63 9.80
C GLN A 9 -17.01 9.70 9.50
N GLU A 10 -16.28 8.63 9.83
CA GLU A 10 -14.84 8.54 9.59
C GLU A 10 -14.54 8.21 8.13
N TYR A 11 -15.38 7.40 7.49
CA TYR A 11 -15.16 6.95 6.12
C TYR A 11 -15.41 8.07 5.09
N TYR A 12 -16.47 8.88 5.27
CA TYR A 12 -16.85 9.91 4.31
C TYR A 12 -16.34 11.29 4.70
N LEU A 13 -15.44 11.85 3.90
CA LEU A 13 -14.91 13.21 4.10
C LEU A 13 -16.00 14.29 4.14
N TRP A 14 -17.07 14.14 3.35
CA TRP A 14 -18.19 15.09 3.34
C TRP A 14 -18.99 15.08 4.65
N LYS A 15 -19.06 13.97 5.39
CA LYS A 15 -19.79 13.92 6.68
C LYS A 15 -19.20 14.81 7.77
N LYS A 16 -17.96 15.27 7.59
CA LYS A 16 -17.35 16.31 8.44
C LYS A 16 -18.07 17.67 8.32
N LYS A 17 -18.95 17.88 7.32
CA LYS A 17 -19.61 19.16 7.00
C LYS A 17 -21.13 19.20 7.26
N GLY A 18 -21.60 18.65 8.40
CA GLY A 18 -23.01 18.86 8.83
C GLY A 18 -24.06 18.17 7.96
N VAL A 19 -23.78 16.93 7.57
CA VAL A 19 -24.54 16.18 6.55
C VAL A 19 -25.78 15.48 7.12
N GLU A 20 -26.88 15.54 6.37
CA GLU A 20 -28.16 14.93 6.74
C GLU A 20 -28.29 13.46 6.30
N THR A 21 -27.66 13.06 5.18
CA THR A 21 -27.80 11.69 4.66
C THR A 21 -27.02 10.66 5.45
N ARG A 22 -27.64 9.48 5.64
CA ARG A 22 -26.98 8.35 6.30
C ARG A 22 -26.03 7.63 5.34
N TYR A 23 -26.42 7.41 4.08
CA TYR A 23 -25.70 6.60 3.09
C TYR A 23 -25.52 7.32 1.74
N PRO A 24 -24.48 6.97 0.94
CA PRO A 24 -24.18 7.63 -0.33
C PRO A 24 -25.33 7.64 -1.33
N TRP A 25 -26.07 6.53 -1.45
CA TRP A 25 -27.18 6.40 -2.40
C TRP A 25 -28.41 7.24 -2.04
N GLN A 26 -28.45 7.83 -0.84
CA GLN A 26 -29.50 8.77 -0.42
C GLN A 26 -29.24 10.18 -0.96
N ARG A 27 -28.03 10.46 -1.48
CA ARG A 27 -27.63 11.76 -2.06
C ARG A 27 -28.27 12.05 -3.43
N GLN A 28 -29.28 11.29 -3.84
CA GLN A 28 -29.91 11.39 -5.17
C GLN A 28 -30.31 12.83 -5.54
N TYR A 29 -30.78 13.61 -4.55
CA TYR A 29 -31.30 14.96 -4.75
C TYR A 29 -30.44 16.06 -4.07
N ILE A 30 -29.25 15.71 -3.56
CA ILE A 30 -28.45 16.60 -2.72
C ILE A 30 -27.04 16.74 -3.29
N ASN A 31 -26.87 17.72 -4.19
CA ASN A 31 -25.61 17.88 -4.93
C ASN A 31 -24.43 18.38 -4.08
N TRP A 32 -24.68 19.08 -2.96
CA TRP A 32 -23.62 19.66 -2.13
C TRP A 32 -22.90 18.64 -1.22
N GLU A 33 -23.44 17.43 -1.07
CA GLU A 33 -22.83 16.32 -0.31
C GLU A 33 -21.89 15.45 -1.16
N PHE A 34 -21.65 15.80 -2.42
CA PHE A 34 -20.67 15.14 -3.29
C PHE A 34 -19.31 15.84 -3.23
N LEU A 35 -18.25 15.04 -3.30
CA LEU A 35 -16.88 15.50 -3.49
C LEU A 35 -16.72 16.15 -4.88
N ASN A 36 -15.77 17.05 -5.05
CA ASN A 36 -15.55 17.76 -6.31
C ASN A 36 -15.31 16.80 -7.48
N TYR A 37 -14.53 15.74 -7.30
CA TYR A 37 -14.32 14.74 -8.36
C TYR A 37 -15.61 13.96 -8.68
N GLU A 38 -16.45 13.67 -7.68
CA GLU A 38 -17.75 13.01 -7.87
C GLU A 38 -18.68 13.92 -8.70
N GLN A 39 -18.72 15.22 -8.38
CA GLN A 39 -19.52 16.22 -9.09
C GLN A 39 -19.07 16.37 -10.55
N LYS A 40 -17.75 16.49 -10.79
CA LYS A 40 -17.17 16.56 -12.14
C LYS A 40 -17.64 15.39 -12.99
N ARG A 41 -17.47 14.17 -12.47
CA ARG A 41 -17.86 12.94 -13.16
C ARG A 41 -19.37 12.84 -13.43
N ILE A 42 -20.20 13.22 -12.46
CA ILE A 42 -21.65 13.28 -12.64
C ILE A 42 -22.01 14.26 -13.76
N ASN A 43 -21.37 15.42 -13.82
CA ASN A 43 -21.67 16.46 -14.81
C ASN A 43 -21.24 16.04 -16.22
N GLU A 44 -20.01 15.54 -16.39
CA GLU A 44 -19.52 14.99 -17.67
C GLU A 44 -20.46 13.92 -18.22
N LEU A 45 -20.92 13.00 -17.36
CA LEU A 45 -21.84 11.94 -17.79
C LEU A 45 -23.27 12.43 -18.02
N LYS A 46 -23.73 13.50 -17.36
CA LYS A 46 -25.01 14.15 -17.67
C LYS A 46 -24.99 14.80 -19.05
N GLU A 47 -23.89 15.46 -19.40
CA GLU A 47 -23.68 16.05 -20.72
C GLU A 47 -23.68 14.95 -21.80
N TRP A 48 -22.88 13.91 -21.61
CA TRP A 48 -22.87 12.76 -22.53
C TRP A 48 -24.23 12.08 -22.65
N LEU A 49 -24.96 11.88 -21.53
CA LEU A 49 -26.29 11.28 -21.53
C LEU A 49 -27.32 12.12 -22.32
N THR A 50 -27.14 13.45 -22.34
CA THR A 50 -28.00 14.36 -23.11
C THR A 50 -27.83 14.13 -24.61
N GLU A 51 -26.59 13.96 -25.07
CA GLU A 51 -26.30 13.64 -26.47
C GLU A 51 -26.72 12.21 -26.83
N PHE A 52 -26.49 11.24 -25.95
CA PHE A 52 -26.99 9.87 -26.08
C PHE A 52 -28.51 9.82 -26.30
N LYS A 53 -29.29 10.61 -25.54
CA LYS A 53 -30.76 10.65 -25.67
C LYS A 53 -31.22 11.24 -27.01
N LYS A 54 -30.44 12.15 -27.60
CA LYS A 54 -30.72 12.78 -28.90
C LYS A 54 -30.25 11.92 -30.08
N ALA A 55 -29.23 11.10 -29.90
CA ALA A 55 -28.66 10.26 -30.96
C ALA A 55 -29.67 9.28 -31.58
N GLY A 56 -29.57 9.00 -32.88
CA GLY A 56 -30.42 8.01 -33.54
C GLY A 56 -30.16 6.58 -33.05
N ILE A 57 -31.14 5.68 -33.23
CA ILE A 57 -30.94 4.25 -32.96
C ILE A 57 -29.81 3.72 -33.85
N ASN A 58 -28.95 2.87 -33.30
CA ASN A 58 -27.76 2.30 -33.96
C ASN A 58 -26.69 3.32 -34.39
N THR A 59 -26.81 4.58 -33.98
CA THR A 59 -25.77 5.59 -34.22
C THR A 59 -24.57 5.32 -33.31
N PRO A 60 -23.34 5.30 -33.83
CA PRO A 60 -22.13 5.24 -33.01
C PRO A 60 -22.07 6.42 -32.03
N LEU A 61 -21.60 6.15 -30.82
CA LEU A 61 -21.47 7.15 -29.75
C LEU A 61 -20.01 7.37 -29.39
N ASP A 62 -19.70 8.56 -28.91
CA ASP A 62 -18.37 8.89 -28.39
C ASP A 62 -18.02 8.04 -27.18
N SER A 63 -16.72 7.83 -26.98
CA SER A 63 -16.21 7.04 -25.85
C SER A 63 -16.62 7.65 -24.52
N VAL A 64 -16.94 6.80 -23.55
CA VAL A 64 -17.45 7.22 -22.25
C VAL A 64 -17.04 6.24 -21.16
N SER A 65 -16.81 6.74 -19.95
CA SER A 65 -16.45 5.90 -18.81
C SER A 65 -17.60 5.73 -17.82
N PHE A 66 -17.92 4.50 -17.44
CA PHE A 66 -18.97 4.18 -16.46
C PHE A 66 -18.45 3.21 -15.40
N TYR A 67 -18.97 3.31 -14.18
CA TYR A 67 -18.88 2.20 -13.24
C TYR A 67 -19.89 1.14 -13.62
N VAL A 68 -19.47 -0.11 -13.55
CA VAL A 68 -20.36 -1.26 -13.68
C VAL A 68 -20.97 -1.56 -12.33
N VAL A 69 -22.30 -1.66 -12.24
CA VAL A 69 -23.01 -1.98 -11.01
C VAL A 69 -23.97 -3.15 -11.24
N PRO A 70 -24.20 -4.02 -10.24
CA PRO A 70 -25.12 -5.13 -10.41
C PRO A 70 -26.53 -4.64 -10.77
N LEU A 71 -27.15 -5.33 -11.72
CA LEU A 71 -28.49 -5.02 -12.22
C LEU A 71 -29.43 -6.21 -12.03
N GLU A 72 -30.52 -5.99 -11.32
CA GLU A 72 -31.60 -6.97 -11.15
C GLU A 72 -32.79 -6.60 -12.03
N LEU A 73 -33.18 -7.52 -12.89
CA LEU A 73 -34.29 -7.39 -13.82
C LEU A 73 -35.37 -8.44 -13.52
N THR A 74 -36.63 -8.05 -13.62
CA THR A 74 -37.74 -9.01 -13.61
C THR A 74 -37.77 -9.85 -14.87
N SER A 75 -38.50 -10.98 -14.84
CA SER A 75 -38.61 -11.89 -15.99
C SER A 75 -39.15 -11.22 -17.27
N SER A 76 -39.97 -10.16 -17.15
CA SER A 76 -40.47 -9.43 -18.32
C SER A 76 -39.38 -8.63 -19.04
N TRP A 77 -38.49 -7.98 -18.28
CA TRP A 77 -37.34 -7.27 -18.84
C TRP A 77 -36.32 -8.24 -19.41
N LYS A 78 -36.06 -9.37 -18.73
CA LYS A 78 -35.20 -10.45 -19.27
C LYS A 78 -35.72 -11.00 -20.61
N ALA A 79 -37.03 -11.24 -20.72
CA ALA A 79 -37.65 -11.66 -21.97
C ALA A 79 -37.49 -10.61 -23.08
N SER A 80 -37.61 -9.32 -22.74
CA SER A 80 -37.42 -8.23 -23.72
C SER A 80 -35.97 -8.17 -24.25
N ILE A 81 -34.98 -8.47 -23.41
CA ILE A 81 -33.57 -8.59 -23.82
C ILE A 81 -33.35 -9.84 -24.68
N ALA A 82 -34.00 -10.95 -24.36
CA ALA A 82 -33.96 -12.16 -25.18
C ALA A 82 -34.52 -11.89 -26.59
N ASP A 83 -35.69 -11.25 -26.69
CA ASP A 83 -36.32 -10.87 -27.95
C ASP A 83 -35.46 -9.89 -28.78
N TYR A 84 -34.68 -9.03 -28.11
CA TYR A 84 -33.76 -8.08 -28.77
C TYR A 84 -32.54 -8.75 -29.41
N GLY A 85 -32.26 -10.01 -29.08
CA GLY A 85 -31.15 -10.78 -29.64
C GLY A 85 -30.33 -11.55 -28.61
N ASN A 86 -30.88 -11.74 -27.40
CA ASN A 86 -30.26 -12.47 -26.30
C ASN A 86 -28.87 -11.85 -25.99
N TYR A 87 -28.87 -10.81 -25.16
CA TYR A 87 -27.65 -10.11 -24.75
C TYR A 87 -27.38 -10.32 -23.26
N ASN A 88 -26.11 -10.21 -22.91
CA ASN A 88 -25.67 -9.97 -21.55
C ASN A 88 -26.04 -8.54 -21.12
N TYR A 89 -26.27 -8.29 -19.83
CA TYR A 89 -26.66 -6.97 -19.33
C TYR A 89 -25.94 -6.61 -18.04
N VAL A 90 -25.69 -5.32 -17.84
CA VAL A 90 -25.16 -4.74 -16.60
C VAL A 90 -25.80 -3.38 -16.33
N GLY A 91 -25.71 -2.93 -15.08
CA GLY A 91 -26.01 -1.55 -14.73
C GLY A 91 -24.77 -0.69 -14.96
N LEU A 92 -24.99 0.50 -15.50
CA LEU A 92 -23.96 1.53 -15.65
C LEU A 92 -24.34 2.72 -14.78
N SER A 93 -23.37 3.25 -14.05
CA SER A 93 -23.56 4.42 -13.19
C SER A 93 -22.39 5.39 -13.27
N ALA A 94 -22.69 6.68 -13.06
CA ALA A 94 -21.64 7.68 -12.87
C ALA A 94 -20.80 7.40 -11.64
N LEU A 95 -21.39 6.90 -10.56
CA LEU A 95 -20.68 6.48 -9.34
C LEU A 95 -21.20 5.10 -8.90
N PHE A 96 -20.30 4.25 -8.43
CA PHE A 96 -20.65 2.89 -8.00
C PHE A 96 -21.60 2.84 -6.77
N ASN A 97 -21.72 3.95 -6.04
CA ASN A 97 -22.48 4.09 -4.79
C ASN A 97 -23.69 5.05 -4.88
N SER A 98 -23.99 5.62 -6.05
CA SER A 98 -25.01 6.67 -6.21
C SER A 98 -25.99 6.37 -7.36
N PRO A 99 -27.28 6.71 -7.22
CA PRO A 99 -28.27 6.54 -8.28
C PRO A 99 -28.26 7.67 -9.32
N GLN A 100 -27.29 8.59 -9.27
CA GLN A 100 -27.19 9.64 -10.28
C GLN A 100 -26.62 9.07 -11.59
N VAL A 101 -27.31 9.35 -12.70
CA VAL A 101 -26.93 8.96 -14.07
C VAL A 101 -26.81 7.44 -14.22
N LEU A 102 -27.95 6.77 -14.24
CA LEU A 102 -28.06 5.32 -14.45
C LEU A 102 -28.42 5.00 -15.89
N LEU A 103 -27.81 3.94 -16.42
CA LEU A 103 -28.11 3.40 -17.74
C LEU A 103 -27.99 1.87 -17.73
N ILE A 104 -28.68 1.20 -18.64
CA ILE A 104 -28.53 -0.24 -18.85
C ILE A 104 -27.58 -0.45 -20.03
N GLY A 105 -26.46 -1.11 -19.75
CA GLY A 105 -25.52 -1.56 -20.77
C GLY A 105 -25.85 -3.00 -21.17
N ILE A 106 -25.82 -3.28 -22.48
CA ILE A 106 -25.94 -4.65 -22.98
C ILE A 106 -24.73 -5.02 -23.85
N PHE A 107 -24.34 -6.29 -23.79
CA PHE A 107 -23.18 -6.85 -24.49
C PHE A 107 -23.59 -8.09 -25.26
N PRO A 108 -23.09 -8.29 -26.49
CA PRO A 108 -23.17 -9.58 -27.16
C PRO A 108 -22.63 -10.69 -26.25
N TYR A 109 -23.21 -11.90 -26.29
CA TYR A 109 -22.74 -13.02 -25.47
C TYR A 109 -21.28 -13.40 -25.71
N THR A 110 -20.75 -13.10 -26.89
CA THR A 110 -19.35 -13.34 -27.26
C THR A 110 -18.38 -12.42 -26.53
N ILE A 111 -18.86 -11.30 -25.97
CA ILE A 111 -18.06 -10.33 -25.24
C ILE A 111 -18.12 -10.64 -23.75
N LYS A 112 -16.95 -10.76 -23.13
CA LYS A 112 -16.82 -10.95 -21.68
C LYS A 112 -17.46 -9.75 -20.96
N GLN A 113 -18.29 -10.03 -19.95
CA GLN A 113 -18.83 -9.00 -19.10
C GLN A 113 -17.73 -8.41 -18.18
N PRO A 114 -17.71 -7.09 -17.96
CA PRO A 114 -16.83 -6.50 -16.96
C PRO A 114 -17.20 -6.95 -15.54
N GLN A 115 -16.22 -6.92 -14.65
CA GLN A 115 -16.43 -7.14 -13.21
C GLN A 115 -17.26 -6.00 -12.60
N GLU A 116 -18.15 -6.36 -11.67
CA GLU A 116 -18.96 -5.41 -10.91
C GLU A 116 -18.07 -4.46 -10.10
N TYR A 117 -18.55 -3.23 -9.92
CA TYR A 117 -17.94 -2.10 -9.23
C TYR A 117 -16.63 -1.58 -9.85
N ARG A 118 -16.16 -2.13 -10.97
CA ARG A 118 -15.02 -1.57 -11.72
C ARG A 118 -15.43 -0.44 -12.65
N LEU A 119 -14.50 0.48 -12.83
CA LEU A 119 -14.56 1.53 -13.84
C LEU A 119 -14.13 0.96 -15.20
N ILE A 120 -14.96 1.17 -16.22
CA ILE A 120 -14.65 0.80 -17.60
C ILE A 120 -14.69 2.03 -18.50
N ASN A 121 -13.88 2.01 -19.56
CA ASN A 121 -14.03 2.90 -20.68
C ASN A 121 -14.66 2.14 -21.85
N ILE A 122 -15.80 2.63 -22.31
CA ILE A 122 -16.56 2.09 -23.43
C ILE A 122 -16.05 2.79 -24.68
N LYS A 123 -15.30 2.06 -25.51
CA LYS A 123 -14.66 2.62 -26.71
C LYS A 123 -15.58 2.67 -27.92
N LYS A 124 -16.43 1.64 -28.05
CA LYS A 124 -17.40 1.54 -29.15
C LYS A 124 -18.74 1.15 -28.58
N SER A 125 -19.72 2.00 -28.83
CA SER A 125 -21.10 1.73 -28.43
C SER A 125 -22.10 2.38 -29.38
N LYS A 126 -23.33 1.87 -29.33
CA LYS A 126 -24.47 2.38 -30.09
C LYS A 126 -25.68 2.53 -29.19
N ARG A 127 -26.55 3.49 -29.52
CA ARG A 127 -27.85 3.60 -28.86
C ARG A 127 -28.79 2.49 -29.32
N GLY A 128 -29.39 1.79 -28.38
CA GLY A 128 -30.52 0.89 -28.60
C GLY A 128 -31.75 1.31 -27.79
N ASN A 129 -32.88 0.61 -28.02
CA ASN A 129 -34.08 0.73 -27.20
C ASN A 129 -34.64 -0.68 -26.94
N LEU A 130 -34.95 -0.98 -25.68
CA LEU A 130 -35.71 -2.18 -25.29
C LEU A 130 -37.17 -1.83 -25.12
N PHE A 131 -38.05 -2.61 -25.76
CA PHE A 131 -39.49 -2.49 -25.57
C PHE A 131 -40.03 -3.66 -24.76
N ASN A 132 -40.56 -3.36 -23.58
CA ASN A 132 -41.23 -4.34 -22.73
C ASN A 132 -42.73 -4.37 -23.04
N ARG A 133 -43.16 -5.37 -23.80
CA ARG A 133 -44.56 -5.55 -24.21
C ARG A 133 -45.53 -5.67 -23.03
N ARG A 134 -45.11 -6.33 -21.93
CA ARG A 134 -45.99 -6.55 -20.76
C ARG A 134 -46.22 -5.28 -19.95
N LEU A 135 -45.21 -4.42 -19.86
CA LEU A 135 -45.30 -3.15 -19.14
C LEU A 135 -45.70 -1.98 -20.04
N ASN A 136 -45.74 -2.19 -21.36
CA ASN A 136 -45.89 -1.15 -22.39
C ASN A 136 -44.90 0.02 -22.18
N GLN A 137 -43.64 -0.32 -21.97
CA GLN A 137 -42.57 0.64 -21.65
C GLN A 137 -41.38 0.46 -22.58
N THR A 138 -40.82 1.57 -23.05
CA THR A 138 -39.57 1.61 -23.83
C THR A 138 -38.47 2.22 -22.97
N LEU A 139 -37.31 1.57 -22.94
CA LEU A 139 -36.13 2.09 -22.26
C LEU A 139 -34.94 2.21 -23.22
N PRO A 140 -34.24 3.36 -23.22
CA PRO A 140 -32.99 3.46 -23.95
C PRO A 140 -31.91 2.60 -23.28
N ILE A 141 -31.09 1.97 -24.10
CA ILE A 141 -30.00 1.10 -23.69
C ILE A 141 -28.72 1.42 -24.45
N LEU A 142 -27.58 1.05 -23.87
CA LEU A 142 -26.28 1.18 -24.51
C LEU A 142 -25.80 -0.18 -25.01
N ASN A 143 -25.71 -0.34 -26.33
CA ASN A 143 -25.14 -1.53 -26.96
C ASN A 143 -23.62 -1.38 -26.96
N ILE A 144 -22.91 -2.18 -26.17
CA ILE A 144 -21.46 -2.08 -26.00
C ILE A 144 -20.76 -3.13 -26.85
N GLU A 145 -19.87 -2.67 -27.73
CA GLU A 145 -19.15 -3.50 -28.69
C GLU A 145 -17.66 -3.64 -28.34
N ASP A 146 -17.08 -2.64 -27.67
CA ASP A 146 -15.67 -2.64 -27.26
C ASP A 146 -15.48 -1.82 -25.98
N TRP A 147 -14.71 -2.37 -25.03
CA TRP A 147 -14.44 -1.74 -23.74
C TRP A 147 -13.10 -2.21 -23.15
N ASN A 148 -12.51 -1.40 -22.27
CA ASN A 148 -11.38 -1.80 -21.44
C ASN A 148 -11.53 -1.30 -20.00
N TYR A 149 -10.81 -1.94 -19.07
CA TYR A 149 -10.73 -1.44 -17.71
C TYR A 149 -9.94 -0.14 -17.66
N LEU A 150 -10.43 0.80 -16.86
CA LEU A 150 -9.64 1.91 -16.36
C LEU A 150 -9.11 1.55 -14.96
N ARG A 151 -8.00 2.17 -14.56
CA ARG A 151 -7.55 2.10 -13.17
C ARG A 151 -8.64 2.66 -12.25
N SER A 152 -8.78 2.09 -11.06
CA SER A 152 -9.82 2.51 -10.12
C SER A 152 -9.66 3.97 -9.66
N ASP A 153 -8.44 4.48 -9.71
CA ASP A 153 -8.04 5.85 -9.36
C ASP A 153 -8.07 6.84 -10.54
N TRP A 154 -8.49 6.41 -11.74
CA TRP A 154 -8.50 7.27 -12.93
C TRP A 154 -9.31 8.57 -12.76
N ILE A 155 -10.34 8.52 -11.91
CA ILE A 155 -11.26 9.64 -11.64
C ILE A 155 -10.59 10.82 -10.93
N TYR A 156 -9.42 10.62 -10.32
CA TYR A 156 -8.68 11.64 -9.57
C TYR A 156 -7.68 12.42 -10.45
N SER A 157 -7.77 12.26 -11.77
CA SER A 157 -6.88 12.94 -12.74
C SER A 157 -7.42 14.34 -13.07
N ASP A 158 -6.54 15.30 -13.33
CA ASP A 158 -6.84 16.68 -13.77
C ASP A 158 -6.97 17.76 -12.67
N VAL A 159 -6.03 17.78 -11.73
CA VAL A 159 -5.82 18.94 -10.83
C VAL A 159 -4.32 19.27 -10.77
N PRO A 160 -3.93 20.56 -10.71
CA PRO A 160 -2.54 20.93 -10.51
C PRO A 160 -1.92 20.24 -9.30
N TYR A 161 -0.71 19.72 -9.47
CA TYR A 161 0.01 19.03 -8.40
C TYR A 161 0.87 19.97 -7.57
N GLU A 162 0.92 19.71 -6.27
CA GLU A 162 1.78 20.37 -5.31
C GLU A 162 2.89 19.44 -4.83
N LYS A 163 4.14 19.80 -5.18
CA LYS A 163 5.33 19.07 -4.75
C LYS A 163 5.42 18.92 -3.24
N LYS A 164 5.67 17.68 -2.81
CA LYS A 164 5.89 17.31 -1.40
C LYS A 164 4.73 17.69 -0.48
N ILE A 165 3.49 17.73 -0.98
CA ILE A 165 2.33 18.08 -0.16
C ILE A 165 2.22 17.21 1.10
N VAL A 166 2.38 15.90 0.97
CA VAL A 166 2.29 14.96 2.10
C VAL A 166 3.35 15.29 3.16
N TYR A 167 4.60 15.51 2.75
CA TYR A 167 5.68 15.96 3.63
C TYR A 167 5.36 17.29 4.32
N LYS A 168 4.82 18.27 3.58
CA LYS A 168 4.43 19.58 4.14
C LYS A 168 3.34 19.40 5.19
N LEU A 169 2.34 18.57 4.92
CA LEU A 169 1.26 18.30 5.88
C LEU A 169 1.80 17.71 7.19
N PHE A 170 2.71 16.73 7.14
CA PHE A 170 3.33 16.20 8.36
C PHE A 170 4.12 17.26 9.11
N LYS A 171 4.96 18.02 8.39
CA LYS A 171 5.79 19.06 8.99
C LYS A 171 4.97 20.17 9.64
N GLU A 172 3.92 20.64 8.97
CA GLU A 172 3.11 21.79 9.40
C GLU A 172 2.09 21.42 10.48
N ASN A 173 1.52 20.22 10.42
CA ASN A 173 0.43 19.83 11.33
C ASN A 173 0.90 19.02 12.54
N LEU A 174 2.02 18.30 12.43
CA LEU A 174 2.58 17.52 13.52
C LEU A 174 3.89 18.10 14.07
N GLY A 175 4.43 19.17 13.46
CA GLY A 175 5.68 19.81 13.91
C GLY A 175 6.91 18.92 13.72
N TYR A 176 6.80 17.85 12.93
CA TYR A 176 7.88 16.89 12.71
C TYR A 176 9.06 17.51 11.98
N ASP A 177 10.25 17.03 12.33
CA ASP A 177 11.46 17.39 11.61
C ASP A 177 11.43 16.89 10.15
N LYS A 178 12.44 17.27 9.37
CA LYS A 178 12.53 16.92 7.95
C LYS A 178 12.64 15.41 7.72
N GLN A 179 13.43 14.69 8.51
CA GLN A 179 13.67 13.26 8.39
C GLN A 179 12.39 12.48 8.71
N THR A 180 11.75 12.79 9.84
CA THR A 180 10.50 12.17 10.27
C THR A 180 9.40 12.42 9.24
N SER A 181 9.22 13.66 8.78
CA SER A 181 8.20 13.98 7.77
C SER A 181 8.42 13.26 6.43
N LEU A 182 9.68 13.10 5.99
CA LEU A 182 9.99 12.34 4.77
C LEU A 182 9.72 10.84 4.96
N SER A 183 10.04 10.30 6.14
CA SER A 183 9.76 8.92 6.49
C SER A 183 8.26 8.63 6.40
N PHE A 184 7.43 9.44 7.04
CA PHE A 184 5.97 9.31 7.02
C PHE A 184 5.34 9.48 5.64
N GLN A 185 5.88 10.37 4.80
CA GLN A 185 5.40 10.55 3.43
C GLN A 185 5.63 9.30 2.56
N SER A 186 6.77 8.66 2.71
CA SER A 186 7.27 7.65 1.77
C SER A 186 6.31 6.46 1.52
N PRO A 187 5.69 5.82 2.53
CA PRO A 187 4.71 4.76 2.28
C PRO A 187 3.41 5.26 1.63
N ILE A 188 3.03 6.54 1.80
CA ILE A 188 1.80 7.12 1.20
C ILE A 188 1.99 7.34 -0.30
N ILE A 189 3.13 7.93 -0.70
CA ILE A 189 3.44 8.16 -2.11
C ILE A 189 4.06 6.93 -2.78
N SER A 190 4.53 5.95 -2.00
CA SER A 190 5.01 4.65 -2.46
C SER A 190 6.26 4.72 -3.37
N ALA A 191 6.71 3.55 -3.82
CA ALA A 191 7.73 3.37 -4.86
C ALA A 191 7.12 2.55 -6.02
N PRO A 192 7.46 2.89 -7.29
CA PRO A 192 6.84 2.29 -8.46
C PRO A 192 7.10 0.78 -8.57
N TYR A 193 6.07 0.07 -9.01
CA TYR A 193 6.19 -1.31 -9.47
C TYR A 193 6.62 -1.34 -10.94
N VAL A 194 7.66 -2.12 -11.23
CA VAL A 194 8.06 -2.51 -12.60
C VAL A 194 7.96 -4.03 -12.67
N ASP A 195 7.45 -4.58 -13.77
CA ASP A 195 7.27 -6.03 -13.92
C ASP A 195 8.50 -6.83 -13.47
N GLY A 196 8.29 -7.79 -12.57
CA GLY A 196 9.36 -8.60 -11.98
C GLY A 196 10.14 -7.93 -10.83
N SER A 197 9.71 -6.75 -10.35
CA SER A 197 10.26 -6.08 -9.17
C SER A 197 9.23 -5.97 -8.04
N VAL A 198 9.63 -5.38 -6.91
CA VAL A 198 8.77 -5.14 -5.74
C VAL A 198 8.49 -3.65 -5.64
N GLY A 199 7.21 -3.26 -5.77
CA GLY A 199 6.74 -1.90 -5.54
C GLY A 199 6.35 -1.66 -4.07
N GLY A 200 6.17 -0.40 -3.70
CA GLY A 200 5.79 0.00 -2.34
C GLY A 200 6.94 0.28 -1.39
N ILE A 201 6.63 0.94 -0.27
CA ILE A 201 7.55 1.24 0.82
C ILE A 201 6.98 0.76 2.14
N SER A 202 7.80 0.09 2.93
CA SER A 202 7.52 -0.32 4.29
C SER A 202 8.19 0.63 5.27
N LEU A 203 7.38 1.16 6.18
CA LEU A 203 7.83 1.91 7.36
C LEU A 203 7.53 1.11 8.62
N SER A 204 8.53 1.03 9.51
CA SER A 204 8.42 0.43 10.84
C SER A 204 8.72 1.47 11.90
N SER A 205 7.93 1.46 12.98
CA SER A 205 8.09 2.32 14.15
C SER A 205 7.86 1.49 15.42
N LEU A 206 8.37 1.97 16.55
CA LEU A 206 8.15 1.34 17.86
C LEU A 206 7.17 2.18 18.66
N THR A 207 6.30 1.51 19.42
CA THR A 207 5.34 2.15 20.34
C THR A 207 5.00 1.17 21.46
N SER A 208 4.74 1.67 22.65
CA SER A 208 4.06 0.88 23.69
C SER A 208 2.57 1.23 23.78
N ASP A 209 2.16 2.42 23.34
CA ASP A 209 0.76 2.86 23.29
C ASP A 209 0.01 2.35 22.06
N ARG A 210 -0.66 1.21 22.26
CA ARG A 210 -1.55 0.63 21.25
C ARG A 210 -2.66 1.58 20.77
N VAL A 211 -3.25 2.40 21.65
CA VAL A 211 -4.42 3.21 21.28
C VAL A 211 -4.02 4.31 20.32
N SER A 212 -2.98 5.06 20.67
CA SER A 212 -2.48 6.14 19.83
C SER A 212 -1.87 5.62 18.52
N ALA A 213 -1.19 4.48 18.56
CA ALA A 213 -0.70 3.81 17.35
C ALA A 213 -1.83 3.41 16.40
N GLN A 214 -2.91 2.81 16.91
CA GLN A 214 -4.07 2.47 16.08
C GLN A 214 -4.72 3.70 15.45
N GLU A 215 -4.79 4.81 16.19
CA GLU A 215 -5.35 6.05 15.67
C GLU A 215 -4.43 6.71 14.62
N LEU A 216 -3.11 6.61 14.78
CA LEU A 216 -2.14 7.02 13.76
C LEU A 216 -2.28 6.17 12.50
N LEU A 217 -2.25 4.84 12.61
CA LEU A 217 -2.37 3.91 11.49
C LEU A 217 -3.62 4.19 10.66
N LYS A 218 -4.77 4.34 11.34
CA LYS A 218 -6.03 4.76 10.71
C LYS A 218 -5.94 6.13 10.05
N THR A 219 -5.28 7.10 10.68
CA THR A 219 -5.07 8.44 10.08
C THR A 219 -4.25 8.35 8.80
N ILE A 220 -3.21 7.52 8.77
CA ILE A 220 -2.37 7.28 7.59
C ILE A 220 -3.18 6.65 6.45
N GLU A 221 -4.00 5.62 6.71
CA GLU A 221 -4.88 5.04 5.67
C GLU A 221 -5.93 6.06 5.18
N LEU A 222 -6.34 7.00 6.02
CA LEU A 222 -7.27 8.05 5.62
C LEU A 222 -6.65 9.08 4.65
N MET A 223 -5.30 9.17 4.58
CA MET A 223 -4.59 10.07 3.66
C MET A 223 -4.58 9.59 2.21
N VAL A 224 -4.93 8.34 1.94
CA VAL A 224 -5.04 7.79 0.58
C VAL A 224 -6.50 7.57 0.17
N PRO A 225 -6.82 7.53 -1.14
CA PRO A 225 -8.15 7.21 -1.61
C PRO A 225 -8.66 5.85 -1.09
N PRO A 226 -9.99 5.65 -1.00
CA PRO A 226 -10.57 4.37 -0.59
C PRO A 226 -10.08 3.16 -1.40
N GLU A 227 -9.74 3.35 -2.68
CA GLU A 227 -9.22 2.32 -3.58
C GLU A 227 -7.82 1.81 -3.20
N TYR A 228 -7.09 2.52 -2.33
CA TYR A 228 -5.70 2.22 -1.97
C TYR A 228 -5.57 1.59 -0.58
N ARG A 229 -6.65 1.42 0.19
CA ARG A 229 -6.54 1.01 1.60
C ARG A 229 -7.40 -0.21 1.93
N PRO A 230 -6.89 -1.20 2.69
CA PRO A 230 -7.70 -2.33 3.15
C PRO A 230 -8.86 -1.93 4.08
N LEU A 231 -8.80 -0.73 4.65
CA LEU A 231 -9.80 -0.17 5.54
C LEU A 231 -11.15 0.01 4.84
N THR A 232 -12.14 -0.75 5.29
CA THR A 232 -13.45 -0.78 4.64
C THR A 232 -14.44 0.18 5.28
N SER A 233 -15.43 0.56 4.47
CA SER A 233 -16.64 1.24 4.93
C SER A 233 -17.41 0.36 5.94
N PRO A 234 -18.33 0.93 6.73
CA PRO A 234 -19.20 0.14 7.59
C PRO A 234 -19.89 -0.99 6.80
N LYS A 235 -20.07 -2.17 7.43
CA LYS A 235 -20.69 -3.35 6.77
C LYS A 235 -21.99 -3.03 6.02
N SER A 236 -22.83 -2.13 6.55
CA SER A 236 -24.06 -1.71 5.88
C SER A 236 -23.82 -0.90 4.60
N ALA A 237 -22.82 -0.01 4.60
CA ALA A 237 -22.40 0.73 3.40
C ALA A 237 -21.79 -0.22 2.35
N TYR A 238 -20.93 -1.13 2.80
CA TYR A 238 -20.28 -2.13 1.95
C TYR A 238 -21.26 -3.12 1.30
N MET A 239 -22.28 -3.56 2.03
CA MET A 239 -23.33 -4.45 1.49
C MET A 239 -24.26 -3.71 0.51
N GLY A 240 -24.39 -2.39 0.65
CA GLY A 240 -25.13 -1.55 -0.28
C GLY A 240 -26.65 -1.64 -0.18
N HIS A 241 -27.31 -1.11 -1.20
CA HIS A 241 -28.76 -1.01 -1.29
C HIS A 241 -29.24 -1.21 -2.73
N LYS A 242 -30.41 -1.85 -2.89
CA LYS A 242 -31.07 -2.01 -4.19
C LYS A 242 -31.97 -0.81 -4.45
N PHE A 243 -31.55 0.04 -5.37
CA PHE A 243 -32.29 1.22 -5.82
C PHE A 243 -33.23 0.86 -6.98
N GLU A 244 -34.53 1.10 -6.83
CA GLU A 244 -35.50 0.90 -7.90
C GLU A 244 -35.46 2.06 -8.89
N TYR A 245 -34.91 1.81 -10.08
CA TYR A 245 -34.80 2.81 -11.14
C TYR A 245 -36.12 2.98 -11.90
N SER A 246 -36.76 1.85 -12.23
CA SER A 246 -38.08 1.79 -12.84
C SER A 246 -38.74 0.47 -12.45
N LYS A 247 -40.06 0.34 -12.69
CA LYS A 247 -40.81 -0.87 -12.34
C LYS A 247 -40.11 -2.14 -12.85
N GLY A 248 -39.60 -2.94 -11.93
CA GLY A 248 -38.92 -4.21 -12.22
C GLY A 248 -37.45 -4.10 -12.67
N ILE A 249 -36.81 -2.95 -12.47
CA ILE A 249 -35.38 -2.71 -12.73
C ILE A 249 -34.74 -2.12 -11.49
N LYS A 250 -33.79 -2.84 -10.89
CA LYS A 250 -33.12 -2.42 -9.66
C LYS A 250 -31.61 -2.44 -9.84
N PHE A 251 -30.96 -1.33 -9.50
CA PHE A 251 -29.52 -1.18 -9.49
C PHE A 251 -29.01 -1.42 -8.06
N HIS A 252 -27.95 -2.21 -7.89
CA HIS A 252 -27.33 -2.40 -6.58
C HIS A 252 -26.18 -1.43 -6.41
N LEU A 253 -26.36 -0.45 -5.53
CA LEU A 253 -25.37 0.58 -5.23
C LEU A 253 -24.71 0.26 -3.89
N ALA A 254 -23.39 0.29 -3.82
CA ALA A 254 -22.66 -0.10 -2.61
C ALA A 254 -21.37 0.71 -2.44
N GLU A 255 -20.92 0.91 -1.21
CA GLU A 255 -19.61 1.51 -0.93
C GLU A 255 -18.52 0.44 -0.94
N ARG A 256 -18.23 -0.06 -2.14
CA ARG A 256 -17.30 -1.16 -2.37
C ARG A 256 -16.30 -0.76 -3.46
N PRO A 257 -15.31 0.10 -3.14
CA PRO A 257 -14.28 0.47 -4.10
C PRO A 257 -13.53 -0.78 -4.56
N TYR A 258 -13.08 -0.77 -5.82
CA TYR A 258 -12.26 -1.85 -6.35
C TYR A 258 -10.80 -1.60 -6.04
N PHE A 259 -10.18 -2.51 -5.30
CA PHE A 259 -8.74 -2.52 -5.05
C PHE A 259 -8.00 -2.96 -6.30
N ASP A 260 -7.18 -2.08 -6.84
CA ASP A 260 -6.36 -2.34 -8.03
C ASP A 260 -4.90 -2.61 -7.60
N ASN A 261 -3.92 -2.08 -8.33
CA ASN A 261 -2.51 -2.40 -8.11
C ASN A 261 -1.81 -1.51 -7.08
N ASN A 262 -2.54 -0.75 -6.25
CA ASN A 262 -1.96 0.11 -5.21
C ASN A 262 -2.62 -0.18 -3.86
N ILE A 263 -1.82 -0.50 -2.86
CA ILE A 263 -2.25 -0.79 -1.50
C ILE A 263 -1.32 -0.08 -0.51
N LEU A 264 -1.89 0.61 0.46
CA LEU A 264 -1.27 1.06 1.70
C LEU A 264 -1.92 0.28 2.85
N SER A 265 -1.25 -0.75 3.32
CA SER A 265 -1.67 -1.55 4.47
C SER A 265 -1.11 -0.96 5.76
N THR A 266 -1.88 -1.01 6.84
CA THR A 266 -1.39 -0.61 8.15
C THR A 266 -1.54 -1.70 9.20
N ILE A 267 -0.51 -1.84 10.04
CA ILE A 267 -0.40 -2.96 10.97
C ILE A 267 0.12 -2.45 12.32
N TYR A 268 -0.66 -2.72 13.36
CA TYR A 268 -0.13 -2.74 14.72
C TYR A 268 0.20 -4.19 15.08
N GLY A 269 1.49 -4.48 15.24
CA GLY A 269 1.97 -5.82 15.61
C GLY A 269 2.49 -5.83 17.04
N LYS A 270 2.14 -6.84 17.85
CA LYS A 270 2.83 -7.05 19.13
C LYS A 270 4.20 -7.71 18.93
N ARG A 271 4.43 -8.28 17.74
CA ARG A 271 5.62 -9.03 17.37
C ARG A 271 5.97 -8.77 15.91
N TYR A 272 7.26 -8.84 15.60
CA TYR A 272 7.79 -8.70 14.24
C TYR A 272 7.23 -9.71 13.23
N SER A 273 6.86 -10.91 13.67
CA SER A 273 6.27 -11.93 12.80
C SER A 273 4.99 -11.47 12.08
N GLU A 274 4.27 -10.49 12.64
CA GLU A 274 3.09 -9.91 11.99
C GLU A 274 3.48 -9.02 10.81
N LEU A 275 4.57 -8.26 10.92
CA LEU A 275 5.15 -7.47 9.84
C LEU A 275 5.76 -8.38 8.76
N ASP A 276 6.50 -9.43 9.16
CA ASP A 276 7.11 -10.38 8.23
C ASP A 276 6.08 -10.98 7.26
N ARG A 277 4.88 -11.32 7.76
CA ARG A 277 3.80 -11.86 6.91
C ARG A 277 3.39 -10.87 5.82
N GLU A 278 3.28 -9.59 6.14
CA GLU A 278 2.81 -8.61 5.16
C GLU A 278 3.91 -8.16 4.20
N ILE A 279 5.17 -8.19 4.65
CA ILE A 279 6.32 -8.09 3.74
C ILE A 279 6.31 -9.25 2.73
N LEU A 280 6.00 -10.48 3.17
CA LEU A 280 5.85 -11.63 2.26
C LEU A 280 4.68 -11.47 1.28
N GLU A 281 3.52 -10.98 1.74
CA GLU A 281 2.38 -10.69 0.87
C GLU A 281 2.76 -9.67 -0.22
N ARG A 282 3.46 -8.59 0.16
CA ARG A 282 4.00 -7.59 -0.77
C ARG A 282 4.89 -8.21 -1.86
N HIS A 283 5.76 -9.14 -1.51
CA HIS A 283 6.66 -9.78 -2.49
C HIS A 283 5.91 -10.57 -3.58
N THR A 284 4.67 -10.96 -3.33
CA THR A 284 3.80 -11.68 -4.28
C THR A 284 2.75 -10.79 -4.95
N PHE A 285 2.70 -9.50 -4.58
CA PHE A 285 1.72 -8.55 -5.09
C PHE A 285 2.18 -7.94 -6.41
N ASN A 286 1.33 -8.02 -7.45
CA ASN A 286 1.59 -7.44 -8.76
C ASN A 286 1.20 -5.96 -8.78
N GLY A 287 1.94 -5.14 -8.03
CA GLY A 287 1.67 -3.73 -7.89
C GLY A 287 2.49 -3.08 -6.78
N GLU A 288 2.04 -1.91 -6.37
CA GLU A 288 2.62 -1.15 -5.27
C GLU A 288 1.94 -1.53 -3.95
N PHE A 289 2.66 -2.22 -3.06
CA PHE A 289 2.16 -2.57 -1.74
C PHE A 289 3.04 -1.91 -0.68
N SER A 290 2.58 -0.78 -0.16
CA SER A 290 3.20 -0.06 0.94
C SER A 290 2.65 -0.53 2.28
N ILE A 291 3.49 -0.49 3.30
CA ILE A 291 3.16 -0.94 4.65
C ILE A 291 3.53 0.18 5.62
N PHE A 292 2.59 0.67 6.40
CA PHE A 292 2.92 1.46 7.59
C PHE A 292 2.70 0.59 8.82
N SER A 293 3.77 0.30 9.55
CA SER A 293 3.71 -0.58 10.70
C SER A 293 4.20 0.10 11.97
N THR A 294 3.54 -0.27 13.05
CA THR A 294 3.94 0.10 14.39
C THR A 294 3.99 -1.16 15.24
N LEU A 295 5.10 -1.35 15.93
CA LEU A 295 5.42 -2.58 16.62
C LEU A 295 5.61 -2.35 18.11
N GLY A 296 5.03 -3.24 18.91
CA GLY A 296 5.28 -3.31 20.34
C GLY A 296 6.69 -3.81 20.65
N PRO A 297 7.25 -3.44 21.82
CA PRO A 297 8.54 -3.96 22.26
C PRO A 297 8.49 -5.49 22.35
N GLY A 298 9.42 -6.14 21.66
CA GLY A 298 9.50 -7.61 21.62
C GLY A 298 9.90 -8.21 22.97
N ALA A 299 9.44 -9.43 23.25
CA ALA A 299 9.87 -10.21 24.41
C ALA A 299 11.00 -11.19 24.02
N GLY A 300 12.08 -11.23 24.79
CA GLY A 300 13.21 -12.14 24.53
C GLY A 300 14.46 -11.85 25.35
N ASN A 301 15.53 -12.63 25.12
CA ASN A 301 16.86 -12.30 25.65
C ASN A 301 17.44 -11.10 24.89
N VAL A 302 18.08 -10.19 25.61
CA VAL A 302 18.77 -8.97 25.13
C VAL A 302 19.55 -9.15 23.81
N THR A 303 20.33 -10.23 23.66
CA THR A 303 21.09 -10.45 22.41
C THR A 303 20.18 -10.71 21.22
N GLN A 304 19.15 -11.52 21.44
CA GLN A 304 18.21 -11.90 20.40
C GLN A 304 17.42 -10.67 19.97
N ILE A 305 16.92 -9.91 20.95
CA ILE A 305 16.26 -8.61 20.73
C ILE A 305 17.15 -7.71 19.88
N TRP A 306 18.44 -7.55 20.21
CA TRP A 306 19.35 -6.72 19.42
C TRP A 306 19.48 -7.15 17.96
N LYS A 307 19.69 -8.45 17.71
CA LYS A 307 19.85 -8.96 16.35
C LYS A 307 18.56 -8.91 15.55
N ASP A 308 17.43 -9.21 16.18
CA ASP A 308 16.11 -9.06 15.56
C ASP A 308 15.89 -7.60 15.18
N LEU A 309 16.15 -6.65 16.08
CA LEU A 309 16.01 -5.23 15.77
C LEU A 309 16.87 -4.80 14.56
N LEU A 310 18.13 -5.25 14.50
CA LEU A 310 19.01 -4.96 13.35
C LEU A 310 18.51 -5.58 12.04
N LYS A 311 18.02 -6.83 12.10
CA LYS A 311 17.37 -7.48 10.95
C LYS A 311 16.17 -6.66 10.48
N ASN A 312 15.31 -6.24 11.41
CA ASN A 312 14.07 -5.53 11.09
C ASN A 312 14.33 -4.13 10.55
N PHE A 313 15.40 -3.47 11.03
CA PHE A 313 15.90 -2.23 10.47
C PHE A 313 16.25 -2.40 8.98
N ALA A 314 16.93 -3.49 8.62
CA ALA A 314 17.31 -3.77 7.23
C ALA A 314 16.15 -4.31 6.37
N ALA A 315 15.16 -4.97 6.99
CA ALA A 315 14.03 -5.59 6.29
C ALA A 315 13.00 -4.58 5.78
N THR A 316 12.88 -3.42 6.44
CA THR A 316 11.99 -2.34 6.01
C THR A 316 12.77 -1.21 5.33
N GLU A 317 12.12 -0.52 4.41
CA GLU A 317 12.75 0.61 3.72
C GLU A 317 13.05 1.76 4.68
N ILE A 318 12.21 1.94 5.71
CA ILE A 318 12.34 3.01 6.68
C ILE A 318 12.01 2.42 8.05
N THR A 319 12.95 2.52 9.00
CA THR A 319 12.67 2.29 10.42
C THR A 319 12.87 3.59 11.18
N LEU A 320 11.80 4.06 11.83
CA LEU A 320 11.86 5.27 12.63
C LEU A 320 12.59 4.98 13.96
N PRO A 321 13.50 5.87 14.37
CA PRO A 321 14.31 5.66 15.56
C PRO A 321 13.58 5.96 16.86
N GLN A 322 12.53 6.78 16.84
CA GLN A 322 11.82 7.27 18.02
C GLN A 322 10.64 6.36 18.41
N ASP A 323 10.37 6.28 19.71
CA ASP A 323 9.09 5.82 20.21
C ASP A 323 8.01 6.83 19.77
N LEU A 324 6.98 6.36 19.06
CA LEU A 324 5.82 7.20 18.73
C LEU A 324 5.18 7.78 19.98
N ASP A 325 5.30 7.09 21.12
CA ASP A 325 4.80 7.55 22.42
C ASP A 325 5.45 8.89 22.79
N GLU A 326 6.74 9.10 22.55
CA GLU A 326 7.40 10.39 22.80
C GLU A 326 6.85 11.51 21.92
N LEU A 327 6.50 11.21 20.66
CA LEU A 327 5.86 12.17 19.76
C LEU A 327 4.45 12.52 20.26
N ILE A 328 3.69 11.51 20.69
CA ILE A 328 2.32 11.71 21.21
C ILE A 328 2.35 12.46 22.55
N GLU A 329 3.27 12.11 23.46
CA GLU A 329 3.49 12.76 24.76
C GLU A 329 3.99 14.21 24.62
N ALA A 330 4.77 14.50 23.58
CA ALA A 330 5.17 15.87 23.21
C ALA A 330 3.98 16.73 22.71
N GLY A 331 2.76 16.18 22.73
CA GLY A 331 1.53 16.90 22.38
C GLY A 331 1.24 16.90 20.88
N VAL A 332 1.82 15.96 20.12
CA VAL A 332 1.53 15.79 18.69
C VAL A 332 0.10 15.27 18.55
N TYR A 333 -0.82 16.23 18.43
CA TYR A 333 -2.23 15.96 18.29
C TYR A 333 -2.52 15.57 16.85
N LEU A 334 -3.12 14.41 16.61
CA LEU A 334 -3.47 13.99 15.25
C LEU A 334 -4.64 14.80 14.66
N ALA A 335 -5.39 15.57 15.47
CA ALA A 335 -6.57 16.29 14.97
C ALA A 335 -6.24 17.37 13.92
N PRO A 336 -5.19 18.21 14.08
CA PRO A 336 -4.67 19.05 12.99
C PRO A 336 -4.44 18.28 11.69
N LEU A 337 -3.76 17.13 11.72
CA LEU A 337 -3.56 16.32 10.51
C LEU A 337 -4.89 15.79 9.96
N LYS A 338 -5.80 15.32 10.81
CA LYS A 338 -7.12 14.81 10.38
C LYS A 338 -8.02 15.88 9.77
N SER A 339 -7.86 17.15 10.14
CA SER A 339 -8.68 18.25 9.62
C SER A 339 -8.27 18.64 8.21
N VAL A 340 -7.00 18.41 7.84
CA VAL A 340 -6.46 18.69 6.49
C VAL A 340 -6.56 17.50 5.53
N ILE A 341 -6.90 16.30 6.02
CA ILE A 341 -7.22 15.15 5.14
C ILE A 341 -8.54 15.43 4.43
N ASN A 342 -8.44 15.69 3.13
CA ASN A 342 -9.53 16.02 2.22
C ASN A 342 -9.34 15.36 0.84
N GLU A 343 -10.24 15.64 -0.11
CA GLU A 343 -10.15 15.09 -1.46
C GLU A 343 -8.95 15.65 -2.26
N ASP A 344 -8.52 16.89 -1.99
CA ASP A 344 -7.36 17.47 -2.66
C ASP A 344 -6.13 16.64 -2.35
N LEU A 345 -5.91 16.26 -1.08
CA LEU A 345 -4.83 15.36 -0.69
C LEU A 345 -4.89 14.04 -1.46
N TRP A 346 -6.08 13.43 -1.60
CA TRP A 346 -6.23 12.18 -2.35
C TRP A 346 -5.84 12.34 -3.81
N ILE A 347 -6.26 13.43 -4.45
CA ILE A 347 -5.89 13.75 -5.83
C ILE A 347 -4.38 13.92 -5.96
N GLN A 348 -3.75 14.62 -5.02
CA GLN A 348 -2.29 14.77 -5.00
C GLN A 348 -1.58 13.42 -4.85
N VAL A 349 -2.07 12.55 -3.97
CA VAL A 349 -1.52 11.19 -3.81
C VAL A 349 -1.63 10.43 -5.12
N VAL A 350 -2.81 10.34 -5.73
CA VAL A 350 -3.00 9.62 -7.00
C VAL A 350 -2.11 10.19 -8.11
N HIS A 351 -2.03 11.51 -8.24
CA HIS A 351 -1.17 12.16 -9.21
C HIS A 351 0.31 11.79 -8.99
N SER A 352 0.77 11.72 -7.73
CA SER A 352 2.14 11.28 -7.45
C SER A 352 2.38 9.85 -7.95
N HIS A 353 1.42 8.94 -7.81
CA HIS A 353 1.52 7.55 -8.28
C HIS A 353 1.53 7.41 -9.82
N GLN A 354 1.29 8.50 -10.58
CA GLN A 354 1.44 8.51 -12.03
C GLN A 354 2.90 8.61 -12.47
N TYR A 355 3.78 9.16 -11.63
CA TYR A 355 5.22 9.21 -11.90
C TYR A 355 5.89 7.87 -11.62
N MET A 356 6.65 7.37 -12.59
CA MET A 356 7.38 6.09 -12.50
C MET A 356 8.90 6.28 -12.65
N PRO A 357 9.59 6.84 -11.63
CA PRO A 357 11.02 7.12 -11.70
C PRO A 357 11.87 5.88 -12.04
N GLY A 358 12.47 5.89 -13.22
CA GLY A 358 13.37 4.85 -13.74
C GLY A 358 14.85 5.13 -13.47
N LEU A 359 15.67 4.07 -13.58
CA LEU A 359 17.13 4.17 -13.61
C LEU A 359 17.61 4.45 -15.05
N ASN A 360 18.77 5.09 -15.18
CA ASN A 360 19.52 5.17 -16.44
C ASN A 360 20.95 4.60 -16.22
N THR A 361 21.71 4.40 -17.29
CA THR A 361 23.05 3.78 -17.22
C THR A 361 24.08 4.55 -16.38
N ASP A 362 24.01 5.88 -16.34
CA ASP A 362 24.95 6.69 -15.54
C ASP A 362 24.61 6.63 -14.04
N VAL A 363 23.31 6.49 -13.74
CA VAL A 363 22.74 6.37 -12.40
C VAL A 363 23.11 5.03 -11.74
N ASP A 364 23.44 3.99 -12.51
CA ASP A 364 23.87 2.69 -11.98
C ASP A 364 25.25 2.78 -11.29
N ASN A 365 26.20 3.53 -11.85
CA ASN A 365 27.52 3.73 -11.22
C ASN A 365 27.43 4.53 -9.93
N GLU A 366 26.58 5.57 -9.91
CA GLU A 366 26.36 6.37 -8.71
C GLU A 366 25.62 5.56 -7.64
N PHE A 367 24.67 4.70 -8.02
CA PHE A 367 24.00 3.78 -7.12
C PHE A 367 24.98 2.81 -6.43
N ILE A 368 25.94 2.24 -7.18
CA ILE A 368 26.99 1.38 -6.61
C ILE A 368 27.82 2.17 -5.60
N LYS A 369 28.31 3.35 -5.98
CA LYS A 369 29.11 4.21 -5.09
C LYS A 369 28.36 4.59 -3.81
N ILE A 370 27.08 4.95 -3.89
CA ILE A 370 26.27 5.29 -2.72
C ILE A 370 26.00 4.05 -1.85
N THR A 371 25.86 2.88 -2.46
CA THR A 371 25.71 1.61 -1.73
C THR A 371 26.98 1.28 -0.94
N ASP A 372 28.16 1.50 -1.52
CA ASP A 372 29.43 1.30 -0.82
C ASP A 372 29.59 2.29 0.34
N LEU A 373 29.23 3.55 0.15
CA LEU A 373 29.22 4.53 1.25
C LEU A 373 28.25 4.14 2.37
N LEU A 374 27.06 3.63 2.04
CA LEU A 374 26.10 3.14 3.03
C LEU A 374 26.67 1.98 3.86
N LYS A 375 27.45 1.10 3.22
CA LYS A 375 28.17 0.02 3.92
C LYS A 375 29.16 0.57 4.94
N GLU A 376 29.95 1.58 4.54
CA GLU A 376 30.91 2.25 5.42
C GLU A 376 30.22 2.93 6.60
N ASP A 377 29.08 3.58 6.38
CA ASP A 377 28.30 4.20 7.45
C ASP A 377 27.78 3.16 8.47
N PHE A 378 27.25 2.03 7.97
CA PHE A 378 26.79 0.95 8.85
C PHE A 378 27.94 0.33 9.66
N ASP A 379 29.12 0.13 9.05
CA ASP A 379 30.29 -0.38 9.76
C ASP A 379 30.74 0.59 10.86
N MET A 380 30.81 1.88 10.54
CA MET A 380 31.17 2.94 11.48
C MET A 380 30.19 3.01 12.66
N LEU A 381 28.88 2.98 12.40
CA LEU A 381 27.86 3.08 13.46
C LEU A 381 27.84 1.84 14.35
N LEU A 382 28.19 0.67 13.82
CA LEU A 382 28.24 -0.59 14.57
C LEU A 382 29.59 -0.85 15.23
N SER A 383 30.68 -0.17 14.87
CA SER A 383 32.02 -0.42 15.42
C SER A 383 32.08 -0.26 16.94
N ASP A 384 31.29 0.67 17.46
CA ASP A 384 31.19 0.94 18.89
C ASP A 384 30.47 -0.16 19.67
N VAL A 385 29.60 -0.93 19.00
CA VAL A 385 28.79 -1.99 19.62
C VAL A 385 29.42 -3.36 19.39
N HIS A 386 29.91 -3.62 18.18
CA HIS A 386 30.52 -4.88 17.75
C HIS A 386 32.02 -4.69 17.48
N LYS A 387 32.84 -4.98 18.49
CA LYS A 387 34.28 -4.69 18.45
C LYS A 387 35.09 -5.60 17.52
N ARG A 388 34.63 -6.83 17.24
CA ARG A 388 35.32 -7.77 16.35
C ARG A 388 34.97 -7.44 14.90
N GLU A 389 35.98 -7.08 14.13
CA GLU A 389 35.83 -6.63 12.74
C GLU A 389 35.16 -7.70 11.88
N GLU A 390 35.52 -8.97 12.03
CA GLU A 390 35.06 -10.01 11.11
C GLU A 390 33.59 -10.40 11.36
N SER A 391 33.17 -10.42 12.62
CA SER A 391 31.74 -10.58 12.99
C SER A 391 30.91 -9.38 12.50
N ARG A 392 31.45 -8.17 12.68
CA ARG A 392 30.77 -6.92 12.29
C ARG A 392 30.65 -6.82 10.77
N GLU A 393 31.70 -7.17 10.04
CA GLU A 393 31.69 -7.17 8.58
C GLU A 393 30.60 -8.11 8.02
N TYR A 394 30.47 -9.32 8.57
CA TYR A 394 29.41 -10.24 8.15
C TYR A 394 28.01 -9.66 8.41
N LEU A 395 27.79 -9.08 9.59
CA LEU A 395 26.54 -8.41 9.95
C LEU A 395 26.20 -7.26 9.00
N VAL A 396 27.16 -6.36 8.75
CA VAL A 396 27.02 -5.21 7.85
C VAL A 396 26.71 -5.67 6.42
N ARG A 397 27.44 -6.69 5.92
CA ARG A 397 27.17 -7.26 4.59
C ARG A 397 25.76 -7.84 4.49
N SER A 398 25.29 -8.51 5.54
CA SER A 398 23.95 -9.08 5.59
C SER A 398 22.87 -7.98 5.56
N MET A 399 23.04 -6.91 6.32
CA MET A 399 22.14 -5.74 6.29
C MET A 399 22.14 -5.07 4.91
N LEU A 400 23.33 -4.82 4.34
CA LEU A 400 23.49 -4.14 3.05
C LEU A 400 22.78 -4.88 1.91
N HIS A 401 22.77 -6.22 1.94
CA HIS A 401 22.11 -7.03 0.92
C HIS A 401 20.62 -6.65 0.74
N GLN A 402 19.93 -6.35 1.85
CA GLN A 402 18.54 -5.88 1.85
C GLN A 402 18.48 -4.36 1.61
N SER A 403 19.30 -3.59 2.35
CA SER A 403 19.25 -2.13 2.33
C SER A 403 19.60 -1.50 0.97
N LYS A 404 20.35 -2.17 0.09
CA LYS A 404 20.60 -1.65 -1.27
C LYS A 404 19.32 -1.46 -2.08
N TYR A 405 18.37 -2.40 -1.96
CA TYR A 405 17.08 -2.30 -2.66
C TYR A 405 16.18 -1.28 -1.96
N ASN A 406 16.30 -1.15 -0.64
CA ASN A 406 15.59 -0.15 0.12
C ASN A 406 16.02 1.27 -0.28
N LEU A 407 17.33 1.50 -0.40
CA LEU A 407 17.92 2.75 -0.90
C LEU A 407 17.29 3.15 -2.24
N LYS A 408 17.20 2.20 -3.19
CA LYS A 408 16.57 2.44 -4.48
C LYS A 408 15.09 2.84 -4.33
N ARG A 409 14.29 2.08 -3.58
CA ARG A 409 12.86 2.36 -3.40
C ARG A 409 12.60 3.71 -2.73
N VAL A 410 13.35 4.04 -1.68
CA VAL A 410 13.27 5.36 -1.00
C VAL A 410 13.64 6.48 -1.97
N ALA A 411 14.69 6.31 -2.78
CA ALA A 411 15.05 7.29 -3.80
C ALA A 411 13.93 7.49 -4.84
N GLN A 412 13.28 6.41 -5.31
CA GLN A 412 12.17 6.51 -6.25
C GLN A 412 10.97 7.24 -5.64
N SER A 413 10.65 6.96 -4.38
CA SER A 413 9.61 7.68 -3.64
C SER A 413 9.91 9.18 -3.52
N PHE A 414 11.16 9.55 -3.21
CA PHE A 414 11.55 10.96 -3.17
C PHE A 414 11.47 11.65 -4.54
N ALA A 415 11.87 10.97 -5.61
CA ALA A 415 11.74 11.47 -6.98
C ALA A 415 10.27 11.68 -7.37
N ARG A 416 9.39 10.76 -6.96
CA ARG A 416 7.94 10.85 -7.15
C ARG A 416 7.35 12.08 -6.47
N ALA A 417 7.76 12.37 -5.22
CA ALA A 417 7.32 13.58 -4.50
C ALA A 417 7.74 14.91 -5.16
N ASP A 418 8.77 14.85 -6.02
CA ASP A 418 9.36 15.97 -6.75
C ASP A 418 8.92 16.04 -8.23
N GLU A 419 8.02 15.13 -8.66
CA GLU A 419 7.52 15.00 -10.04
C GLU A 419 8.61 14.64 -11.04
N LYS A 420 9.43 13.64 -10.71
CA LYS A 420 10.51 13.18 -11.58
C LYS A 420 10.27 11.77 -12.09
N ASP A 421 10.34 11.62 -13.41
CA ASP A 421 10.31 10.32 -14.11
C ASP A 421 11.66 9.61 -14.15
N LYS A 422 12.71 10.25 -13.65
CA LYS A 422 14.06 9.69 -13.64
C LYS A 422 14.73 9.94 -12.29
N LEU A 423 15.49 8.94 -11.86
CA LEU A 423 16.40 9.08 -10.73
C LEU A 423 17.67 9.83 -11.15
N ASP A 424 18.22 10.57 -10.20
CA ASP A 424 19.55 11.15 -10.27
C ASP A 424 20.30 10.86 -8.95
N GLY A 425 21.58 11.22 -8.92
CA GLY A 425 22.43 11.06 -7.76
C GLY A 425 21.95 11.71 -6.48
N ASP A 426 21.24 12.83 -6.59
CA ASP A 426 20.81 13.58 -5.42
C ASP A 426 19.68 12.86 -4.69
N TYR A 427 18.83 12.11 -5.40
CA TYR A 427 17.85 11.23 -4.76
C TYR A 427 18.50 10.07 -3.99
N PHE A 428 19.55 9.46 -4.53
CA PHE A 428 20.29 8.44 -3.79
C PHE A 428 21.02 8.99 -2.57
N LYS A 429 21.64 10.17 -2.68
CA LYS A 429 22.25 10.86 -1.53
C LYS A 429 21.21 11.15 -0.45
N LYS A 430 20.03 11.68 -0.83
CA LYS A 430 18.92 11.91 0.11
C LYS A 430 18.44 10.62 0.77
N ALA A 431 18.28 9.54 0.01
CA ALA A 431 17.85 8.25 0.52
C ALA A 431 18.89 7.65 1.48
N ARG A 432 20.18 7.71 1.14
CA ARG A 432 21.28 7.29 2.02
C ARG A 432 21.25 8.09 3.32
N ASN A 433 21.18 9.41 3.24
CA ASN A 433 21.16 10.26 4.43
C ASN A 433 19.96 9.90 5.33
N LEU A 434 18.76 9.70 4.76
CA LEU A 434 17.60 9.26 5.55
C LEU A 434 17.87 7.91 6.26
N LEU A 435 18.41 6.92 5.55
CA LEU A 435 18.73 5.61 6.13
C LEU A 435 19.77 5.71 7.24
N VAL A 436 20.83 6.50 7.03
CA VAL A 436 21.92 6.70 8.00
C VAL A 436 21.43 7.48 9.22
N ASP A 437 20.65 8.54 9.03
CA ASP A 437 20.08 9.33 10.12
C ASP A 437 19.12 8.49 10.96
N ASN A 438 18.26 7.69 10.30
CA ASN A 438 17.36 6.74 10.97
C ASN A 438 18.17 5.68 11.73
N PHE A 439 19.23 5.14 11.13
CA PHE A 439 20.06 4.13 11.79
C PHE A 439 20.81 4.70 12.97
N THR A 440 21.31 5.93 12.84
CA THR A 440 22.01 6.64 13.91
C THR A 440 21.08 6.90 15.09
N GLY A 441 19.87 7.39 14.82
CA GLY A 441 18.84 7.54 15.84
C GLY A 441 18.49 6.21 16.50
N PHE A 442 18.33 5.15 15.70
CA PHE A 442 17.98 3.82 16.16
C PHE A 442 19.09 3.26 17.06
N ILE A 443 20.35 3.32 16.62
CA ILE A 443 21.51 2.88 17.42
C ILE A 443 21.62 3.71 18.70
N ASN A 444 21.32 5.01 18.66
CA ASN A 444 21.44 5.89 19.83
C ASN A 444 20.22 5.92 20.74
N HIS A 445 19.15 5.20 20.42
CA HIS A 445 17.91 5.23 21.21
C HIS A 445 18.16 4.87 22.69
N PRO A 446 17.59 5.63 23.65
CA PRO A 446 17.83 5.42 25.07
C PRO A 446 17.49 4.01 25.57
N GLU A 447 16.40 3.43 25.07
CA GLU A 447 15.96 2.08 25.45
C GLU A 447 17.00 0.99 25.13
N PHE A 448 17.84 1.22 24.12
CA PHE A 448 18.88 0.26 23.73
C PHE A 448 20.21 0.50 24.46
N HIS A 449 20.32 1.48 25.36
CA HIS A 449 21.57 1.76 26.08
C HIS A 449 22.06 0.53 26.86
N THR A 450 21.17 -0.14 27.61
CA THR A 450 21.49 -1.35 28.37
C THR A 450 21.88 -2.50 27.44
N ILE A 451 21.15 -2.69 26.34
CA ILE A 451 21.41 -3.71 25.32
C ILE A 451 22.81 -3.51 24.72
N LYS A 452 23.12 -2.29 24.29
CA LYS A 452 24.45 -1.92 23.75
C LYS A 452 25.56 -2.17 24.76
N SER A 453 25.38 -1.78 26.02
CA SER A 453 26.40 -1.98 27.07
C SER A 453 26.74 -3.46 27.27
N ILE A 454 25.72 -4.33 27.22
CA ILE A 454 25.90 -5.79 27.29
C ILE A 454 26.64 -6.30 26.05
N MET A 455 26.24 -5.87 24.85
CA MET A 455 26.87 -6.27 23.59
C MET A 455 28.36 -5.85 23.55
N LYS A 456 28.68 -4.61 23.99
CA LYS A 456 30.06 -4.08 24.05
C LYS A 456 31.01 -4.88 24.94
N LYS A 457 30.48 -5.49 26.01
CA LYS A 457 31.27 -6.27 26.99
C LYS A 457 31.38 -7.74 26.63
N ARG A 458 30.60 -8.22 25.67
CA ARG A 458 30.55 -9.62 25.31
C ARG A 458 31.81 -10.05 24.56
N LYS A 459 32.42 -11.15 24.99
CA LYS A 459 33.41 -11.87 24.18
C LYS A 459 32.66 -12.68 23.12
N GLU A 460 32.51 -12.13 21.91
CA GLU A 460 31.93 -12.86 20.80
C GLU A 460 32.85 -13.97 20.28
N ASN A 461 32.30 -15.14 20.01
CA ASN A 461 32.94 -16.14 19.17
C ASN A 461 32.51 -15.86 17.71
N VAL A 462 33.46 -15.68 16.80
CA VAL A 462 33.17 -15.27 15.42
C VAL A 462 32.29 -16.29 14.68
N ARG A 463 32.60 -17.59 14.79
CA ARG A 463 31.78 -18.69 14.22
C ARG A 463 30.34 -18.63 14.74
N TYR A 464 30.18 -18.43 16.05
CA TYR A 464 28.86 -18.30 16.68
C TYR A 464 28.10 -17.09 16.15
N SER A 465 28.74 -15.92 16.10
CA SER A 465 28.09 -14.68 15.69
C SER A 465 27.68 -14.70 14.22
N ILE A 466 28.51 -15.27 13.34
CA ILE A 466 28.19 -15.48 11.92
C ILE A 466 26.97 -16.39 11.77
N VAL A 467 27.01 -17.60 12.35
CA VAL A 467 25.91 -18.58 12.23
C VAL A 467 24.62 -18.07 12.86
N GLN A 468 24.72 -17.39 14.02
CA GLN A 468 23.55 -16.78 14.64
C GLN A 468 22.92 -15.72 13.73
N THR A 469 23.73 -14.85 13.11
CA THR A 469 23.22 -13.81 12.20
C THR A 469 22.56 -14.43 10.98
N GLU A 470 23.17 -15.48 10.41
CA GLU A 470 22.64 -16.19 9.26
C GLU A 470 21.28 -16.84 9.55
N ILE A 471 21.15 -17.58 10.65
CA ILE A 471 19.90 -18.28 11.00
C ILE A 471 18.78 -17.29 11.41
N ILE A 472 19.13 -16.16 12.01
CA ILE A 472 18.14 -15.10 12.35
C ILE A 472 17.61 -14.44 11.08
N ASN A 473 18.49 -14.14 10.12
CA ASN A 473 18.13 -13.47 8.88
C ASN A 473 17.42 -14.42 7.90
N ASN A 474 17.86 -15.68 7.85
CA ASN A 474 17.32 -16.74 7.01
C ASN A 474 16.82 -17.90 7.89
N PRO A 475 15.68 -17.73 8.59
CA PRO A 475 15.13 -18.80 9.40
C PRO A 475 14.67 -19.95 8.50
N TYR A 476 14.77 -21.17 9.01
CA TYR A 476 14.45 -22.40 8.30
C TYR A 476 15.37 -22.71 7.11
N SER A 477 16.62 -22.23 7.13
CA SER A 477 17.66 -22.71 6.23
C SER A 477 18.19 -24.09 6.63
N SER A 478 18.53 -24.89 5.64
CA SER A 478 19.27 -26.15 5.76
C SER A 478 20.76 -25.90 5.97
N THR A 479 21.51 -26.92 6.43
CA THR A 479 22.98 -26.83 6.58
C THR A 479 23.67 -26.40 5.29
N ALA A 480 23.22 -26.89 4.13
CA ALA A 480 23.81 -26.55 2.84
C ALA A 480 23.61 -25.07 2.49
N GLU A 481 22.40 -24.55 2.68
CA GLU A 481 22.10 -23.13 2.46
C GLU A 481 22.91 -22.24 3.39
N ILE A 482 22.98 -22.59 4.68
CA ILE A 482 23.79 -21.86 5.66
C ILE A 482 25.27 -21.88 5.25
N PHE A 483 25.81 -23.04 4.84
CA PHE A 483 27.20 -23.17 4.41
C PHE A 483 27.50 -22.29 3.21
N GLU A 484 26.63 -22.27 2.21
CA GLU A 484 26.78 -21.44 1.01
C GLU A 484 26.84 -19.94 1.34
N SER A 485 26.05 -19.47 2.32
CA SER A 485 26.10 -18.09 2.81
C SER A 485 27.41 -17.77 3.56
N VAL A 486 27.88 -18.68 4.43
CA VAL A 486 29.00 -18.39 5.34
C VAL A 486 30.36 -18.82 4.83
N LYS A 487 30.47 -19.65 3.77
CA LYS A 487 31.75 -20.20 3.28
C LYS A 487 32.78 -19.13 2.89
N SER A 488 32.31 -17.98 2.41
CA SER A 488 33.17 -16.85 2.00
C SER A 488 33.98 -16.28 3.17
N THR A 489 33.53 -16.50 4.41
CA THR A 489 34.19 -16.05 5.63
C THR A 489 35.39 -16.91 6.02
N LYS A 490 35.54 -18.11 5.43
CA LYS A 490 36.60 -19.09 5.71
C LYS A 490 36.71 -19.55 7.18
N TYR A 491 35.71 -19.24 8.02
CA TYR A 491 35.70 -19.69 9.41
C TYR A 491 35.27 -21.14 9.57
N PHE A 492 34.61 -21.74 8.58
CA PHE A 492 34.24 -23.15 8.55
C PHE A 492 35.04 -23.84 7.45
N LYS A 493 35.69 -24.96 7.77
CA LYS A 493 36.57 -25.68 6.82
C LYS A 493 35.78 -26.31 5.67
N ASP A 494 34.64 -26.90 6.02
CA ASP A 494 33.72 -27.58 5.12
C ASP A 494 32.32 -27.62 5.74
N ILE A 495 31.37 -28.24 5.03
CA ILE A 495 29.99 -28.38 5.48
C ILE A 495 29.87 -29.26 6.74
N TYR A 496 30.81 -30.19 6.98
CA TYR A 496 30.79 -31.07 8.16
C TYR A 496 31.22 -30.32 9.42
N ASP A 497 32.25 -29.48 9.35
CA ASP A 497 32.65 -28.56 10.43
C ASP A 497 31.49 -27.61 10.82
N LEU A 498 30.70 -27.15 9.84
CA LEU A 498 29.48 -26.39 10.12
C LEU A 498 28.39 -27.26 10.77
N GLN A 499 28.17 -28.48 10.26
CA GLN A 499 27.17 -29.40 10.82
C GLN A 499 27.47 -29.71 12.29
N ASP A 500 28.72 -30.04 12.62
CA ASP A 500 29.15 -30.31 14.00
C ASP A 500 28.88 -29.10 14.92
N PHE A 501 29.09 -27.89 14.40
CA PHE A 501 28.79 -26.65 15.11
C PHE A 501 27.28 -26.43 15.31
N LEU A 502 26.47 -26.71 14.29
CA LEU A 502 25.01 -26.62 14.36
C LEU A 502 24.42 -27.66 15.32
N ASP A 503 24.97 -28.87 15.35
CA ASP A 503 24.57 -29.93 16.27
C ASP A 503 24.91 -29.56 17.72
N TRP A 504 26.08 -28.93 17.93
CA TRP A 504 26.43 -28.35 19.22
C TRP A 504 25.43 -27.25 19.63
N LEU A 505 25.06 -26.35 18.72
CA LEU A 505 24.07 -25.30 18.99
C LEU A 505 22.70 -25.91 19.35
N HIS A 506 22.28 -26.95 18.64
CA HIS A 506 21.01 -27.64 18.88
C HIS A 506 21.00 -28.32 20.24
N LYS A 507 22.08 -29.05 20.59
CA LYS A 507 22.24 -29.70 21.89
C LYS A 507 22.23 -28.71 23.05
N LYS A 508 22.70 -27.48 22.83
CA LYS A 508 22.69 -26.38 23.80
C LYS A 508 21.36 -25.62 23.86
N GLY A 509 20.40 -25.95 22.99
CA GLY A 509 19.09 -25.30 22.94
C GLY A 509 19.12 -23.91 22.30
N TYR A 510 20.19 -23.55 21.56
CA TYR A 510 20.25 -22.27 20.86
C TYR A 510 19.48 -22.28 19.54
N VAL A 511 19.28 -23.46 18.94
CA VAL A 511 18.52 -23.64 17.69
C VAL A 511 17.56 -24.80 17.78
N ILE A 512 16.39 -24.65 17.16
CA ILE A 512 15.43 -25.72 16.90
C ILE A 512 15.64 -26.23 15.49
N VAL A 513 15.54 -27.54 15.32
CA VAL A 513 15.61 -28.22 14.02
C VAL A 513 14.24 -28.82 13.72
N ASN A 514 13.68 -28.51 12.55
CA ASN A 514 12.40 -29.07 12.13
C ASN A 514 12.57 -30.48 11.51
N ILE A 515 11.46 -31.11 11.13
CA ILE A 515 11.45 -32.45 10.51
C ILE A 515 12.27 -32.53 9.21
N ASP A 516 12.42 -31.40 8.50
CA ASP A 516 13.17 -31.29 7.25
C ASP A 516 14.65 -30.93 7.46
N LYS A 517 15.15 -31.01 8.71
CA LYS A 517 16.51 -30.61 9.09
C LYS A 517 16.84 -29.14 8.80
N LYS A 518 15.85 -28.26 8.96
CA LYS A 518 15.98 -26.81 8.82
C LYS A 518 16.07 -26.15 10.18
N TYR A 519 16.93 -25.15 10.29
CA TYR A 519 17.31 -24.53 11.56
C TYR A 519 16.55 -23.23 11.81
N ARG A 520 16.14 -23.00 13.05
CA ARG A 520 15.60 -21.73 13.53
C ARG A 520 16.24 -21.37 14.87
N TRP A 521 16.59 -20.11 15.04
CA TRP A 521 17.16 -19.60 16.29
C TRP A 521 16.09 -19.50 17.40
N VAL A 522 16.49 -19.78 18.65
CA VAL A 522 15.63 -19.75 19.85
C VAL A 522 15.76 -18.46 20.63
#